data_AF-A0A9P6CXX7-F1
#
_entry.id   AF-A0A9P6CXX7-F1
#
_cell.length_a   1.000
_cell.length_b   1.000
_cell.length_c   1.000
_cell.angle_alpha   90.00
_cell.angle_beta   90.00
_cell.angle_gamma   90.00
#
_symmetry.space_group_name_H-M   'P 1'
#
loop_
_entity.id
_entity.type
_entity.pdbx_description
1 polymer ?
#
loop_
_entity_poly.entity_id
_entity_poly.type
_entity_poly.pdbx_seq_one_letter_code
_entity_poly.pdbx_strand_id
1 'polypeptide(L)'
;MNLLVWDIAVACLAISVKFHRDFLDPLLPVFAREYLALAPHQLCLEDLESAHRDVLSAFDYMLGVTPQPMMDELWFALPSLRGLLDFSSGWKDAMTDAWARLFVALDEPDVQRFLVSTLTVAALMDGILESLVDHYSRVAAKKMKPKPSAEDYCRQTRVLRQRFYGKAKEDAEGVFCDIQALTGITDVQNLFSIGVCLTFGGDCADASCFYVGPTPGMS
;
A
#
# COMPACT_ATOMS: atom_id res chain seq x y z
N MET A 1 -0.44 29.27 -2.81
CA MET A 1 -0.29 27.99 -3.54
C MET A 1 -0.39 28.32 -5.03
N ASN A 2 0.57 27.89 -5.85
CA ASN A 2 0.72 28.35 -7.23
C ASN A 2 -0.41 27.78 -8.12
N LEU A 3 -1.16 28.63 -8.84
CA LEU A 3 -2.34 28.23 -9.64
C LEU A 3 -1.98 27.12 -10.65
N LEU A 4 -0.79 27.21 -11.24
CA LEU A 4 -0.23 26.22 -12.15
C LEU A 4 -0.17 24.81 -11.55
N VAL A 5 0.11 24.68 -10.25
CA VAL A 5 0.24 23.38 -9.59
C VAL A 5 -1.11 22.66 -9.56
N TRP A 6 -2.21 23.41 -9.39
CA TRP A 6 -3.55 22.85 -9.47
C TRP A 6 -3.89 22.38 -10.88
N ASP A 7 -3.54 23.16 -11.90
CA ASP A 7 -3.79 22.80 -13.30
C ASP A 7 -3.08 21.50 -13.68
N ILE A 8 -1.80 21.39 -13.30
CA ILE A 8 -0.99 20.19 -13.50
C ILE A 8 -1.53 19.01 -12.69
N ALA A 9 -1.94 19.23 -11.43
CA ALA A 9 -2.50 18.16 -10.59
C ALA A 9 -3.81 17.60 -11.17
N VAL A 10 -4.72 18.48 -11.61
CA VAL A 10 -5.98 18.08 -12.26
C VAL A 10 -5.71 17.38 -13.58
N ALA A 11 -4.73 17.85 -14.36
CA ALA A 11 -4.31 17.20 -15.60
C ALA A 11 -3.75 15.79 -15.36
N CYS A 12 -2.87 15.60 -14.37
CA CYS A 12 -2.35 14.30 -13.98
C CYS A 12 -3.47 13.33 -13.56
N LEU A 13 -4.44 13.80 -12.79
CA LEU A 13 -5.62 13.01 -12.40
C LEU A 13 -6.45 12.61 -13.62
N ALA A 14 -6.76 13.56 -14.52
CA ALA A 14 -7.54 13.30 -15.71
C ALA A 14 -6.84 12.32 -16.67
N ILE A 15 -5.53 12.46 -16.87
CA ILE A 15 -4.71 11.52 -17.64
C ILE A 15 -4.75 10.13 -17.00
N SER A 16 -4.52 10.03 -15.69
CA SER A 16 -4.53 8.74 -14.97
C SER A 16 -5.86 8.02 -15.12
N VAL A 17 -6.99 8.73 -14.98
CA VAL A 17 -8.32 8.15 -15.20
C VAL A 17 -8.50 7.72 -16.65
N LYS A 18 -8.10 8.53 -17.64
CA LYS A 18 -8.20 8.15 -19.06
C LYS A 18 -7.36 6.94 -19.43
N PHE A 19 -6.23 6.74 -18.75
CA PHE A 19 -5.27 5.69 -19.06
C PHE A 19 -5.60 4.37 -18.34
N HIS A 20 -6.10 4.44 -17.10
CA HIS A 20 -6.31 3.26 -16.25
C HIS A 20 -7.77 2.88 -16.03
N ARG A 21 -8.72 3.76 -16.31
CA ARG A 21 -10.15 3.44 -16.19
C ARG A 21 -10.68 2.99 -17.54
N ASP A 22 -11.16 1.75 -17.58
CA ASP A 22 -11.94 1.27 -18.71
C ASP A 22 -13.30 1.98 -18.75
N PHE A 23 -13.68 2.51 -19.92
CA PHE A 23 -14.97 3.16 -20.16
C PHE A 23 -16.00 2.19 -20.76
N LEU A 24 -15.72 0.89 -20.70
CA LEU A 24 -16.70 -0.15 -21.01
C LEU A 24 -17.77 -0.24 -19.92
N ASP A 25 -18.99 -0.56 -20.34
CA ASP A 25 -20.15 -0.75 -19.46
C ASP A 25 -19.79 -1.72 -18.31
N PRO A 26 -20.07 -1.38 -17.03
CA PRO A 26 -20.97 -0.33 -16.52
C PRO A 26 -20.32 1.04 -16.19
N LEU A 27 -19.06 1.26 -16.56
CA LEU A 27 -18.34 2.46 -16.14
C LEU A 27 -18.54 3.63 -17.13
N LEU A 28 -19.28 4.66 -16.69
CA LEU A 28 -19.47 5.88 -17.48
C LEU A 28 -18.18 6.73 -17.56
N PRO A 29 -17.93 7.41 -18.69
CA PRO A 29 -16.83 8.35 -18.82
C PRO A 29 -17.00 9.53 -17.85
N VAL A 30 -15.89 9.96 -17.25
CA VAL A 30 -15.84 11.18 -16.46
C VAL A 30 -15.73 12.36 -17.42
N PHE A 31 -16.72 13.25 -17.39
CA PHE A 31 -16.76 14.40 -18.30
C PHE A 31 -15.73 15.47 -17.90
N ALA A 32 -15.21 16.21 -18.88
CA ALA A 32 -14.24 17.28 -18.65
C ALA A 32 -14.68 18.27 -17.55
N ARG A 33 -15.97 18.63 -17.51
CA ARG A 33 -16.56 19.51 -16.50
C ARG A 33 -16.32 19.07 -15.05
N GLU A 34 -16.26 17.76 -14.81
CA GLU A 34 -16.05 17.21 -13.47
C GLU A 34 -14.62 17.54 -12.99
N TYR A 35 -13.64 17.47 -13.90
CA TYR A 35 -12.25 17.85 -13.61
C TYR A 35 -12.09 19.36 -13.44
N LEU A 36 -12.73 20.16 -14.30
CA LEU A 36 -12.69 21.62 -14.20
C LEU A 36 -13.24 22.14 -12.86
N ALA A 37 -14.19 21.41 -12.26
CA ALA A 37 -14.77 21.74 -10.97
C ALA A 37 -13.88 21.39 -9.77
N LEU A 38 -12.75 20.68 -9.96
CA LEU A 38 -11.85 20.29 -8.86
C LEU A 38 -10.89 21.41 -8.46
N ALA A 39 -10.51 22.27 -9.39
CA ALA A 39 -9.59 23.36 -9.12
C ALA A 39 -10.28 24.45 -8.27
N PRO A 40 -9.57 25.07 -7.30
CA PRO A 40 -10.12 26.15 -6.49
C PRO A 40 -10.30 27.46 -7.27
N HIS A 41 -9.71 27.57 -8.45
CA HIS A 41 -9.85 28.70 -9.38
C HIS A 41 -10.62 28.28 -10.64
N GLN A 42 -11.01 29.28 -11.44
CA GLN A 42 -11.69 29.04 -12.71
C GLN A 42 -10.71 28.44 -13.73
N LEU A 43 -10.71 27.12 -13.84
CA LEU A 43 -9.98 26.38 -14.87
C LEU A 43 -10.86 26.27 -16.12
N CYS A 44 -10.40 26.77 -17.27
CA CYS A 44 -11.12 26.55 -18.53
C CYS A 44 -10.65 25.26 -19.23
N LEU A 45 -11.39 24.84 -20.26
CA LEU A 45 -11.08 23.61 -20.98
C LEU A 45 -9.72 23.72 -21.69
N GLU A 46 -9.43 24.87 -22.28
CA GLU A 46 -8.19 25.16 -22.99
C GLU A 46 -6.97 25.11 -22.07
N ASP A 47 -7.11 25.59 -20.82
CA ASP A 47 -6.06 25.50 -19.79
C ASP A 47 -5.78 24.05 -19.42
N LEU A 48 -6.85 23.27 -19.17
CA LEU A 48 -6.72 21.84 -18.83
C LEU A 48 -6.08 21.04 -19.98
N GLU A 49 -6.45 21.31 -21.23
CA GLU A 49 -5.84 20.67 -22.40
C GLU A 49 -4.38 21.08 -22.60
N SER A 50 -4.04 22.32 -22.27
CA SER A 50 -2.65 22.78 -22.30
C SER A 50 -1.83 22.07 -21.22
N ALA A 51 -2.33 22.00 -19.99
CA ALA A 51 -1.71 21.26 -18.90
C ALA A 51 -1.55 19.76 -19.23
N HIS A 52 -2.51 19.13 -19.93
CA HIS A 52 -2.34 17.76 -20.42
C HIS A 52 -1.15 17.61 -21.35
N ARG A 53 -1.00 18.52 -22.34
CA ARG A 53 0.11 18.48 -23.28
C ARG A 53 1.45 18.70 -22.58
N ASP A 54 1.49 19.63 -21.63
CA ASP A 54 2.69 19.91 -20.85
C ASP A 54 3.12 18.70 -20.02
N VAL A 55 2.19 18.04 -19.33
CA VAL A 55 2.46 16.81 -18.58
C VAL A 55 2.95 15.70 -19.51
N LEU A 56 2.20 15.38 -20.57
CA LEU A 56 2.59 14.31 -21.49
C LEU A 56 3.94 14.58 -22.16
N SER A 57 4.19 15.82 -22.59
CA SER A 57 5.46 16.21 -23.18
C SER A 57 6.61 16.15 -22.19
N ALA A 58 6.40 16.48 -20.92
CA ALA A 58 7.43 16.39 -19.90
C ALA A 58 7.87 14.94 -19.62
N PHE A 59 7.00 13.96 -19.90
CA PHE A 59 7.28 12.54 -19.77
C PHE A 59 7.61 11.86 -21.11
N ASP A 60 7.91 12.61 -22.18
CA ASP A 60 8.14 12.06 -23.53
C ASP A 60 7.02 11.11 -24.00
N TYR A 61 5.78 11.36 -23.55
CA TYR A 61 4.60 10.53 -23.78
C TYR A 61 4.73 9.09 -23.25
N MET A 62 5.69 8.84 -22.35
CA MET A 62 5.95 7.57 -21.68
C MET A 62 5.46 7.63 -20.24
N LEU A 63 4.21 7.22 -20.02
CA LEU A 63 3.64 7.14 -18.67
C LEU A 63 3.99 5.79 -18.01
N GLY A 64 4.17 5.83 -16.68
CA GLY A 64 4.59 4.68 -15.89
C GLY A 64 3.55 3.57 -15.79
N VAL A 65 4.01 2.40 -15.33
CA VAL A 65 3.17 1.22 -15.06
C VAL A 65 2.66 1.28 -13.62
N THR A 66 1.42 0.84 -13.40
CA THR A 66 0.87 0.70 -12.04
C THR A 66 1.48 -0.51 -11.33
N PRO A 67 1.37 -0.60 -9.99
CA PRO A 67 1.74 -1.80 -9.23
C PRO A 67 1.02 -3.09 -9.67
N GLN A 68 -0.22 -2.98 -10.18
CA GLN A 68 -1.11 -4.11 -10.43
C GLN A 68 -0.52 -5.19 -11.35
N PRO A 69 0.00 -4.89 -12.57
CA PRO A 69 0.48 -5.92 -13.47
C PRO A 69 1.62 -6.73 -12.87
N MET A 70 2.48 -6.12 -12.04
CA MET A 70 3.55 -6.84 -11.38
C MET A 70 3.02 -7.83 -10.33
N MET A 71 2.02 -7.43 -9.54
CA MET A 71 1.37 -8.33 -8.59
C MET A 71 0.67 -9.49 -9.30
N ASP A 72 0.00 -9.22 -10.42
CA ASP A 72 -0.67 -10.23 -11.24
C ASP A 72 0.32 -11.23 -11.83
N GLU A 73 1.43 -10.75 -12.41
CA GLU A 73 2.49 -11.61 -12.95
C GLU A 73 3.11 -12.49 -11.87
N LEU A 74 3.35 -11.97 -10.66
CA LEU A 74 3.84 -12.78 -9.53
C LEU A 74 2.85 -13.87 -9.14
N TRP A 75 1.55 -13.56 -9.11
CA TRP A 75 0.50 -14.53 -8.82
C TRP A 75 0.46 -15.66 -9.85
N PHE A 76 0.58 -15.33 -11.14
CA PHE A 76 0.61 -16.33 -12.20
C PHE A 76 1.90 -17.14 -12.19
N ALA A 77 3.05 -16.50 -12.00
CA ALA A 77 4.37 -17.11 -12.06
C ALA A 77 4.68 -18.04 -10.88
N LEU A 78 4.08 -17.83 -9.70
CA LEU A 78 4.45 -18.54 -8.47
C LEU A 78 3.31 -19.46 -7.97
N PRO A 79 3.37 -20.77 -8.28
CA PRO A 79 2.45 -21.75 -7.68
C PRO A 79 2.59 -21.83 -6.16
N SER A 80 3.78 -21.59 -5.60
CA SER A 80 4.05 -21.59 -4.16
C SER A 80 3.26 -20.49 -3.43
N LEU A 81 3.23 -19.28 -4.00
CA LEU A 81 2.42 -18.16 -3.53
C LEU A 81 0.92 -18.51 -3.53
N ARG A 82 0.44 -19.15 -4.61
CA ARG A 82 -0.95 -19.59 -4.71
C ARG A 82 -1.31 -20.64 -3.66
N GLY A 83 -0.41 -21.58 -3.40
CA GLY A 83 -0.59 -22.58 -2.35
C GLY A 83 -0.58 -21.98 -0.93
N LEU A 84 0.31 -21.01 -0.67
CA LEU A 84 0.38 -20.33 0.63
C LEU A 84 -0.91 -19.54 0.93
N LEU A 85 -1.49 -18.93 -0.10
CA LEU A 85 -2.71 -18.12 0.01
C LEU A 85 -3.98 -18.88 -0.38
N ASP A 86 -3.95 -20.22 -0.38
CA ASP A 86 -5.12 -21.08 -0.67
C ASP A 86 -6.08 -21.17 0.53
N PHE A 87 -6.54 -20.00 0.97
CA PHE A 87 -7.59 -19.85 1.96
C PHE A 87 -8.59 -18.80 1.50
N SER A 88 -9.77 -18.77 2.13
CA SER A 88 -10.81 -17.80 1.81
C SER A 88 -10.26 -16.38 1.82
N SER A 89 -10.36 -15.71 0.67
CA SER A 89 -9.88 -14.35 0.40
C SER A 89 -8.37 -14.09 0.56
N GLY A 90 -7.50 -15.11 0.63
CA GLY A 90 -6.07 -14.90 0.90
C GLY A 90 -5.36 -13.93 -0.05
N TRP A 91 -5.44 -14.17 -1.36
CA TRP A 91 -4.86 -13.25 -2.35
C TRP A 91 -5.50 -11.86 -2.34
N LYS A 92 -6.83 -11.80 -2.18
CA LYS A 92 -7.56 -10.52 -2.13
C LYS A 92 -7.17 -9.69 -0.92
N ASP A 93 -7.06 -10.31 0.25
CA ASP A 93 -6.67 -9.66 1.50
C ASP A 93 -5.21 -9.17 1.40
N ALA A 94 -4.31 -10.00 0.87
CA ALA A 94 -2.91 -9.61 0.65
C ALA A 94 -2.77 -8.41 -0.31
N MET A 95 -3.48 -8.43 -1.45
CA MET A 95 -3.49 -7.29 -2.37
C MET A 95 -4.08 -6.03 -1.74
N THR A 96 -5.16 -6.17 -0.96
CA THR A 96 -5.81 -5.02 -0.31
C THR A 96 -4.85 -4.33 0.66
N ASP A 97 -4.13 -5.12 1.47
CA ASP A 97 -3.12 -4.59 2.40
C ASP A 97 -1.91 -3.99 1.65
N ALA A 98 -1.43 -4.65 0.59
CA ALA A 98 -0.35 -4.14 -0.25
C ALA A 98 -0.71 -2.78 -0.89
N TRP A 99 -1.93 -2.64 -1.42
CA TRP A 99 -2.41 -1.37 -1.95
C TRP A 99 -2.50 -0.30 -0.88
N ALA A 100 -3.03 -0.63 0.30
CA ALA A 100 -3.11 0.31 1.42
C ALA A 100 -1.72 0.85 1.78
N ARG A 101 -0.70 -0.01 1.86
CA ARG A 101 0.69 0.38 2.12
C ARG A 101 1.27 1.27 1.02
N LEU A 102 1.02 0.94 -0.24
CA LEU A 102 1.48 1.76 -1.37
C LEU A 102 0.85 3.16 -1.35
N PHE A 103 -0.43 3.28 -0.98
CA PHE A 103 -1.07 4.59 -0.82
C PHE A 103 -0.47 5.39 0.33
N VAL A 104 -0.25 4.76 1.49
CA VAL A 104 0.43 5.42 2.63
C VAL A 104 1.84 5.88 2.23
N ALA A 105 2.56 5.07 1.46
CA ALA A 105 3.90 5.42 1.01
C ALA A 105 3.93 6.69 0.14
N LEU A 106 2.86 7.04 -0.57
CA LEU A 106 2.82 8.25 -1.41
C LEU A 106 2.89 9.55 -0.59
N ASP A 107 2.56 9.51 0.70
CA ASP A 107 2.65 10.66 1.59
C ASP A 107 4.09 10.90 2.09
N GLU A 108 4.99 9.92 1.92
CA GLU A 108 6.38 10.03 2.35
C GLU A 108 7.22 10.83 1.32
N PRO A 109 7.93 11.89 1.73
CA PRO A 109 8.65 12.78 0.81
C PRO A 109 9.77 12.08 0.04
N ASP A 110 10.34 11.02 0.61
CA ASP A 110 11.45 10.26 0.02
C ASP A 110 10.99 9.07 -0.84
N VAL A 111 9.68 8.80 -0.93
CA VAL A 111 9.15 7.63 -1.68
C VAL A 111 9.54 7.66 -3.16
N GLN A 112 9.65 8.86 -3.74
CA GLN A 112 9.99 9.07 -5.15
C GLN A 112 11.41 8.62 -5.50
N ARG A 113 12.27 8.36 -4.51
CA ARG A 113 13.62 7.82 -4.72
C ARG A 113 13.62 6.32 -5.03
N PHE A 114 12.52 5.62 -4.73
CA PHE A 114 12.42 4.18 -4.89
C PHE A 114 11.68 3.83 -6.19
N LEU A 115 12.10 2.72 -6.81
CA LEU A 115 11.41 2.20 -7.98
C LEU A 115 10.05 1.64 -7.57
N VAL A 116 9.04 1.86 -8.41
CA VAL A 116 7.68 1.34 -8.19
C VAL A 116 7.69 -0.18 -8.00
N SER A 117 8.54 -0.92 -8.73
CA SER A 117 8.70 -2.36 -8.57
C SER A 117 9.18 -2.75 -7.16
N THR A 118 10.18 -2.05 -6.63
CA THR A 118 10.71 -2.27 -5.27
C THR A 118 9.64 -2.03 -4.22
N LEU A 119 8.93 -0.89 -4.31
CA LEU A 119 7.83 -0.57 -3.41
C LEU A 119 6.71 -1.62 -3.50
N THR A 120 6.40 -2.07 -4.70
CA THR A 120 5.35 -3.06 -4.95
C THR A 120 5.71 -4.42 -4.36
N VAL A 121 6.95 -4.90 -4.54
CA VAL A 121 7.41 -6.17 -3.95
C VAL A 121 7.35 -6.09 -2.43
N ALA A 122 7.91 -5.02 -1.85
CA ALA A 122 7.93 -4.84 -0.40
C ALA A 122 6.52 -4.80 0.19
N ALA A 123 5.63 -4.00 -0.38
CA ALA A 123 4.24 -3.91 0.06
C ALA A 123 3.49 -5.24 -0.11
N LEU A 124 3.75 -5.99 -1.18
CA LEU A 124 3.13 -7.29 -1.40
C LEU A 124 3.59 -8.34 -0.38
N MET A 125 4.90 -8.41 -0.10
CA MET A 125 5.44 -9.32 0.92
C MET A 125 4.83 -9.02 2.29
N ASP A 126 4.73 -7.76 2.68
CA ASP A 126 4.06 -7.36 3.91
C ASP A 126 2.57 -7.73 3.91
N GLY A 127 1.87 -7.48 2.80
CA GLY A 127 0.46 -7.84 2.65
C GLY A 127 0.20 -9.34 2.76
N ILE A 128 1.13 -10.17 2.26
CA ILE A 128 1.10 -11.62 2.44
C ILE A 128 1.16 -11.97 3.93
N LEU A 129 2.10 -11.38 4.69
CA LEU A 129 2.21 -11.62 6.14
C LEU A 129 0.93 -11.22 6.87
N GLU A 130 0.40 -10.03 6.59
CA GLU A 130 -0.79 -9.54 7.27
C GLU A 130 -2.01 -10.43 6.98
N SER A 131 -2.17 -10.87 5.72
CA SER A 131 -3.25 -11.80 5.33
C SER A 131 -3.18 -13.14 6.08
N LEU A 132 -1.97 -13.67 6.30
CA LEU A 132 -1.74 -14.90 7.07
C LEU A 132 -2.02 -14.70 8.56
N VAL A 133 -1.56 -13.58 9.12
CA VAL A 133 -1.83 -13.20 10.52
C VAL A 133 -3.32 -13.10 10.79
N ASP A 134 -4.06 -12.44 9.89
CA ASP A 134 -5.51 -12.34 9.97
C ASP A 134 -6.20 -13.68 9.81
N HIS A 135 -5.73 -14.53 8.88
CA HIS A 135 -6.22 -15.90 8.75
C HIS A 135 -6.06 -16.69 10.04
N TYR A 136 -4.86 -16.70 10.63
CA TYR A 136 -4.59 -17.39 11.90
C TYR A 136 -5.41 -16.84 13.06
N SER A 137 -5.58 -15.52 13.12
CA SER A 137 -6.40 -14.85 14.12
C SER A 137 -7.87 -15.27 14.01
N ARG A 138 -8.42 -15.30 12.79
CA ARG A 138 -9.80 -15.74 12.51
C ARG A 138 -10.01 -17.22 12.87
N VAL A 139 -9.06 -18.09 12.56
CA VAL A 139 -9.11 -19.52 12.92
C VAL A 139 -9.03 -19.72 14.43
N ALA A 140 -8.21 -18.93 15.13
CA ALA A 140 -8.09 -18.99 16.58
C ALA A 140 -9.33 -18.43 17.29
N ALA A 141 -9.90 -17.33 16.81
CA ALA A 141 -11.09 -16.71 17.38
C ALA A 141 -12.29 -17.67 17.40
N LYS A 142 -12.48 -18.48 16.35
CA LYS A 142 -13.51 -19.52 16.31
C LYS A 142 -13.38 -20.57 17.42
N LYS A 143 -12.20 -20.71 18.02
CA LYS A 143 -11.92 -21.68 19.09
C LYS A 143 -11.98 -21.06 20.49
N MET A 144 -12.02 -19.72 20.61
CA MET A 144 -11.99 -19.03 21.89
C MET A 144 -13.39 -18.86 22.50
N LYS A 145 -13.49 -19.00 23.82
CA LYS A 145 -14.68 -18.64 24.60
C LYS A 145 -14.68 -17.13 24.87
N PRO A 146 -15.86 -16.47 24.94
CA PRO A 146 -15.94 -15.05 25.26
C PRO A 146 -15.33 -14.75 26.64
N LYS A 147 -14.55 -13.68 26.72
CA LYS A 147 -13.87 -13.23 27.94
C LYS A 147 -14.62 -12.08 28.64
N PRO A 148 -14.50 -11.95 29.97
CA PRO A 148 -15.28 -10.99 30.76
C PRO A 148 -14.72 -9.55 30.79
N SER A 149 -13.47 -9.29 30.39
CA SER A 149 -12.83 -7.96 30.45
C SER A 149 -12.20 -7.54 29.11
N ALA A 150 -12.39 -6.28 28.73
CA ALA A 150 -11.87 -5.69 27.49
C ALA A 150 -10.35 -5.50 27.52
N GLU A 151 -9.75 -5.14 28.66
CA GLU A 151 -8.31 -4.92 28.79
C GLU A 151 -7.51 -6.23 28.64
N ASP A 152 -8.01 -7.30 29.29
CA ASP A 152 -7.43 -8.64 29.18
C ASP A 152 -7.54 -9.20 27.76
N TYR A 153 -8.59 -8.82 27.04
CA TYR A 153 -8.79 -9.17 25.64
C TYR A 153 -7.76 -8.47 24.75
N CYS A 154 -7.60 -7.14 24.86
CA CYS A 154 -6.62 -6.37 24.08
C CYS A 154 -5.19 -6.87 24.28
N ARG A 155 -4.77 -7.08 25.54
CA ARG A 155 -3.42 -7.57 25.85
C ARG A 155 -3.18 -8.96 25.26
N GLN A 156 -4.16 -9.86 25.37
CA GLN A 156 -4.02 -11.20 24.82
C GLN A 156 -3.99 -11.21 23.29
N THR A 157 -4.84 -10.41 22.64
CA THR A 157 -4.89 -10.29 21.18
C THR A 157 -3.55 -9.78 20.63
N ARG A 158 -2.91 -8.81 21.29
CA ARG A 158 -1.57 -8.32 20.89
C ARG A 158 -0.50 -9.40 20.96
N VAL A 159 -0.47 -10.18 22.04
CA VAL A 159 0.49 -11.28 22.22
C VAL A 159 0.24 -12.39 21.19
N LEU A 160 -1.03 -12.71 20.91
CA LEU A 160 -1.38 -13.70 19.90
C LEU A 160 -1.00 -13.22 18.50
N ARG A 161 -1.25 -11.95 18.16
CA ARG A 161 -0.86 -11.37 16.88
C ARG A 161 0.65 -11.46 16.65
N GLN A 162 1.47 -11.14 17.65
CA GLN A 162 2.93 -11.32 17.56
C GLN A 162 3.34 -12.77 17.31
N ARG A 163 2.69 -13.73 17.97
CA ARG A 163 2.94 -15.17 17.74
C ARG A 163 2.52 -15.59 16.33
N PHE A 164 1.37 -15.13 15.86
CA PHE A 164 0.90 -15.42 14.51
C PHE A 164 1.78 -14.76 13.45
N TYR A 165 2.35 -13.59 13.73
CA TYR A 165 3.29 -12.93 12.84
C TYR A 165 4.59 -13.73 12.72
N GLY A 166 5.14 -14.22 13.83
CA GLY A 166 6.31 -15.12 13.79
C GLY A 166 6.05 -16.36 12.95
N LYS A 167 4.90 -17.01 13.17
CA LYS A 167 4.48 -18.16 12.37
C LYS A 167 4.28 -17.81 10.89
N ALA A 168 3.61 -16.70 10.58
CA ALA A 168 3.37 -16.26 9.21
C ALA A 168 4.69 -16.02 8.47
N LYS A 169 5.70 -15.48 9.15
CA LYS A 169 7.04 -15.29 8.60
C LYS A 169 7.72 -16.63 8.28
N GLU A 170 7.65 -17.59 9.20
CA GLU A 170 8.19 -18.94 8.97
C GLU A 170 7.51 -19.63 7.78
N ASP A 171 6.17 -19.55 7.70
CA ASP A 171 5.41 -20.18 6.62
C ASP A 171 5.62 -19.49 5.25
N ALA A 172 5.88 -18.17 5.24
CA ALA A 172 6.06 -17.38 4.02
C ALA A 172 7.51 -17.34 3.51
N GLU A 173 8.50 -17.78 4.29
CA GLU A 173 9.93 -17.66 3.98
C GLU A 173 10.29 -18.22 2.60
N GLY A 174 9.81 -19.42 2.28
CA GLY A 174 10.07 -20.04 0.98
C GLY A 174 9.50 -19.23 -0.19
N VAL A 175 8.28 -18.72 -0.04
CA VAL A 175 7.63 -17.87 -1.05
C VAL A 175 8.36 -16.54 -1.21
N PHE A 176 8.90 -15.99 -0.12
CA PHE A 176 9.68 -14.76 -0.17
C PHE A 176 10.99 -14.95 -0.92
N CYS A 177 11.69 -16.06 -0.70
CA CYS A 177 12.86 -16.40 -1.51
C CYS A 177 12.50 -16.53 -3.00
N ASP A 178 11.37 -17.17 -3.33
CA ASP A 178 10.91 -17.29 -4.72
C ASP A 178 10.61 -15.92 -5.36
N ILE A 179 9.91 -15.03 -4.65
CA ILE A 179 9.62 -13.66 -5.11
C ILE A 179 10.91 -12.88 -5.35
N GLN A 180 11.83 -12.91 -4.39
CA GLN A 180 13.12 -12.21 -4.51
C GLN A 180 13.96 -12.76 -5.66
N ALA A 181 13.98 -14.09 -5.85
CA ALA A 181 14.70 -14.72 -6.94
C ALA A 181 14.13 -14.34 -8.32
N LEU A 182 12.80 -14.23 -8.43
CA LEU A 182 12.13 -13.86 -9.68
C LEU A 182 12.27 -12.38 -10.01
N THR A 183 12.21 -11.51 -9.00
CA THR A 183 12.22 -10.05 -9.18
C THR A 183 13.62 -9.44 -9.15
N GLY A 184 14.61 -10.15 -8.59
CA GLY A 184 15.96 -9.64 -8.33
C GLY A 184 16.02 -8.60 -7.20
N ILE A 185 14.91 -8.34 -6.51
CA ILE A 185 14.81 -7.40 -5.39
C ILE A 185 15.08 -8.15 -4.10
N THR A 186 16.09 -7.73 -3.32
CA THR A 186 16.54 -8.43 -2.11
C THR A 186 16.33 -7.61 -0.83
N ASP A 187 16.40 -8.26 0.34
CA ASP A 187 16.15 -7.62 1.64
C ASP A 187 16.99 -6.37 1.94
N VAL A 188 18.19 -6.26 1.36
CA VAL A 188 19.04 -5.09 1.53
C VAL A 188 18.41 -3.85 0.89
N GLN A 189 17.67 -4.03 -0.20
CA GLN A 189 16.92 -2.95 -0.86
C GLN A 189 15.58 -2.68 -0.16
N ASN A 190 14.98 -3.70 0.47
CA ASN A 190 13.76 -3.57 1.26
C ASN A 190 13.98 -2.86 2.59
N LEU A 191 15.11 -3.06 3.29
CA LEU A 191 15.40 -2.39 4.57
C LEU A 191 15.48 -0.86 4.44
N PHE A 192 16.00 -0.33 3.33
CA PHE A 192 16.00 1.11 3.04
C PHE A 192 14.61 1.64 2.68
N SER A 193 13.76 0.80 2.07
CA SER A 193 12.40 1.18 1.65
C SER A 193 11.39 1.11 2.80
N ILE A 194 11.55 0.12 3.68
CA ILE A 194 10.68 -0.18 4.83
C ILE A 194 11.06 0.68 6.04
N GLY A 195 12.34 0.98 6.25
CA GLY A 195 12.80 1.87 7.33
C GLY A 195 12.29 3.31 7.22
N VAL A 196 11.85 3.72 6.03
CA VAL A 196 11.23 5.03 5.77
C VAL A 196 9.69 4.95 5.84
N CYS A 197 9.07 3.78 5.60
CA CYS A 197 7.61 3.62 5.53
C CYS A 197 6.93 3.00 6.78
N LEU A 198 7.64 2.29 7.67
CA LEU A 198 7.00 1.54 8.77
C LEU A 198 7.11 2.16 10.17
N THR A 199 7.56 3.40 10.30
CA THR A 199 7.17 4.18 11.50
C THR A 199 5.80 4.78 11.22
N PHE A 200 4.72 4.07 11.58
CA PHE A 200 3.33 4.50 11.81
C PHE A 200 2.31 3.51 11.24
N GLY A 201 1.26 3.22 12.02
CA GLY A 201 0.21 2.26 11.67
C GLY A 201 -0.16 1.25 12.76
N GLY A 202 0.19 1.52 14.02
CA GLY A 202 -0.30 0.80 15.18
C GLY A 202 -1.29 1.63 15.99
N ASP A 203 -2.35 2.15 15.35
CA ASP A 203 -3.43 2.87 16.06
C ASP A 203 -4.68 2.01 16.16
N CYS A 204 -4.71 1.14 17.18
CA CYS A 204 -5.91 1.07 18.00
C CYS A 204 -5.72 2.12 19.10
N ALA A 205 -6.48 3.20 19.01
CA ALA A 205 -6.86 4.12 20.08
C ALA A 205 -6.07 3.99 21.40
N ASP A 206 -5.08 4.87 21.60
CA ASP A 206 -5.02 5.70 22.81
C ASP A 206 -3.96 6.79 22.65
N ALA A 207 -4.45 8.00 22.41
CA ALA A 207 -3.70 9.23 22.62
C ALA A 207 -3.52 9.43 24.14
N SER A 208 -2.52 8.79 24.73
CA SER A 208 -1.91 9.16 26.02
C SER A 208 -0.89 8.11 26.46
N CYS A 209 0.36 8.21 26.01
CA CYS A 209 1.54 7.70 26.73
C CYS A 209 2.84 7.88 25.93
N PHE A 210 3.31 9.13 25.77
CA PHE A 210 4.75 9.38 25.63
C PHE A 210 5.10 10.71 26.30
N TYR A 211 5.08 10.71 27.63
CA TYR A 211 5.87 11.65 28.42
C TYR A 211 7.23 10.98 28.64
N VAL A 212 8.24 11.32 27.83
CA VAL A 212 9.63 10.95 28.11
C VAL A 212 10.19 12.05 29.01
N GLY A 213 10.16 11.80 30.32
CA GLY A 213 10.89 12.62 31.28
C GLY A 213 12.41 12.49 31.07
N PRO A 214 13.19 13.54 31.38
CA PRO A 214 14.64 13.53 31.14
C PRO A 214 15.33 12.56 32.10
N THR A 215 16.27 11.77 31.57
CA THR A 215 17.19 10.92 32.33
C THR A 215 18.15 11.78 33.18
N PRO A 216 18.43 11.39 34.44
CA PRO A 216 19.37 12.11 35.29
C PRO A 216 20.81 11.78 34.88
N GLY A 217 21.57 12.80 34.46
CA GLY A 217 23.02 12.73 34.36
C GLY A 217 23.65 12.88 35.74
N MET A 218 24.38 11.85 36.17
CA MET A 218 25.39 11.93 37.24
C MET A 218 26.67 12.50 36.64
N SER A 219 27.05 13.71 37.06
CA SER A 219 28.41 14.18 37.41
C SER A 219 28.36 15.69 37.66
#